data_AF-A0A7X9QUI3-F1
#
_entry.id   AF-A0A7X9QUI3-F1
#
_cell.length_a   1.000
_cell.length_b   1.000
_cell.length_c   1.000
_cell.angle_alpha   90.00
_cell.angle_beta   90.00
_cell.angle_gamma   90.00
#
_symmetry.space_group_name_H-M   'P 1'
#
loop_
_entity.id
_entity.type
_entity.pdbx_description
1 polymer ?
#
loop_
_entity_poly.entity_id
_entity_poly.type
_entity_poly.pdbx_seq_one_letter_code
_entity_poly.pdbx_strand_id
1 'polypeptide(L)'
;MRAELQQLLESRVKQCVSQQRSKGDCDKIERKKASLAKRDAEIVKAKAKGQITDITEINDFKNVSYAVHFRYLIRQNDLLYIEEEVESHQATFSREHLIDEFEVVPSINSAKFDDRSLLYSDDFSMNELGQRAYTYDRLKAVQYAERWWNSYNPAYMKIENNDCTNFISQCLQQGGAPMRGYPNRGAGWWLRSQSHSWSWAVAHALKLYFESSKSGLRAKRVSSPEQLLLGDVICYDFEGDGRFNHNTIVTGKDANGMPLVNAHTYNSRQRYWAYEDSSAYTPNIKYLFFSIVDS
;
A
#
# COMPACT_ATOMS: atom_id res chain seq x y z
N MET A 1 -30.10 -10.71 4.25
CA MET A 1 -28.74 -10.43 3.74
C MET A 1 -28.43 -8.96 3.38
N ARG A 2 -28.82 -8.42 2.20
CA ARG A 2 -28.37 -7.07 1.75
C ARG A 2 -28.68 -5.94 2.73
N ALA A 3 -29.86 -5.95 3.33
CA ALA A 3 -30.26 -4.95 4.32
C ALA A 3 -29.37 -4.98 5.58
N GLU A 4 -28.93 -6.17 6.01
CA GLU A 4 -28.07 -6.31 7.19
C GLU A 4 -26.64 -5.83 6.90
N LEU A 5 -26.08 -6.13 5.73
CA LEU A 5 -24.79 -5.56 5.30
C LEU A 5 -24.86 -4.03 5.20
N GLN A 6 -25.98 -3.50 4.66
CA GLN A 6 -26.20 -2.06 4.59
C GLN A 6 -26.23 -1.43 5.99
N GLN A 7 -26.96 -2.02 6.94
CA GLN A 7 -27.02 -1.54 8.33
C GLN A 7 -25.65 -1.62 9.03
N LEU A 8 -24.89 -2.69 8.81
CA LEU A 8 -23.53 -2.83 9.32
C LEU A 8 -22.61 -1.70 8.79
N LEU A 9 -22.64 -1.44 7.49
CA LEU A 9 -21.86 -0.36 6.88
C LEU A 9 -22.29 1.02 7.35
N GLU A 10 -23.59 1.26 7.50
CA GLU A 10 -24.11 2.51 8.07
C GLU A 10 -23.65 2.71 9.51
N SER A 11 -23.60 1.64 10.31
CA SER A 11 -23.05 1.67 11.67
C SER A 11 -21.57 2.05 11.66
N ARG A 12 -20.76 1.42 10.80
CA ARG A 12 -19.33 1.74 10.64
C ARG A 12 -19.10 3.19 10.21
N VAL A 13 -19.89 3.71 9.26
CA VAL A 13 -19.81 5.12 8.83
C VAL A 13 -20.16 6.07 9.97
N LYS A 14 -21.18 5.75 10.78
CA LYS A 14 -21.53 6.54 11.98
C LYS A 14 -20.42 6.48 13.02
N GLN A 15 -19.81 5.32 13.24
CA GLN A 15 -18.71 5.13 14.18
C GLN A 15 -17.50 6.02 13.83
N CYS A 16 -17.20 6.19 12.54
CA CYS A 16 -16.07 7.01 12.08
C CYS A 16 -16.11 8.45 12.60
N VAL A 17 -17.30 9.02 12.77
CA VAL A 17 -17.50 10.42 13.23
C VAL A 17 -18.00 10.50 14.68
N SER A 18 -18.26 9.37 15.33
CA SER A 18 -18.70 9.31 16.72
C SER A 18 -17.55 9.55 17.69
N GLN A 19 -17.77 10.34 18.73
CA GLN A 19 -16.83 10.53 19.83
C GLN A 19 -16.97 9.45 20.93
N GLN A 20 -18.09 8.72 20.94
CA GLN A 20 -18.38 7.69 21.95
C GLN A 20 -18.15 6.29 21.37
N ARG A 21 -17.49 5.44 22.16
CA ARG A 21 -17.34 4.02 21.86
C ARG A 21 -18.58 3.26 22.32
N SER A 22 -19.13 2.44 21.43
CA SER A 22 -20.27 1.56 21.69
C SER A 22 -19.84 0.09 21.70
N LYS A 23 -20.67 -0.76 22.30
CA LYS A 23 -20.47 -2.21 22.26
C LYS A 23 -20.66 -2.70 20.83
N GLY A 24 -19.67 -3.40 20.27
CA GLY A 24 -19.69 -3.89 18.88
C GLY A 24 -19.03 -2.97 17.87
N ASP A 25 -18.42 -1.86 18.32
CA ASP A 25 -17.61 -0.99 17.48
C ASP A 25 -16.43 -1.72 16.84
N CYS A 26 -16.12 -1.38 15.60
CA CYS A 26 -14.98 -1.93 14.88
C CYS A 26 -13.67 -1.38 15.48
N ASP A 27 -12.80 -2.26 15.98
CA ASP A 27 -11.53 -1.88 16.58
C ASP A 27 -10.59 -1.17 15.60
N LYS A 28 -10.66 -1.49 14.30
CA LYS A 28 -9.86 -0.83 13.26
C LYS A 28 -10.21 0.65 13.13
N ILE A 29 -11.51 0.98 13.15
CA ILE A 29 -11.99 2.36 13.10
C ILE A 29 -11.54 3.12 14.37
N GLU A 30 -11.59 2.48 15.54
CA GLU A 30 -11.08 3.11 16.77
C GLU A 30 -9.55 3.34 16.73
N ARG A 31 -8.76 2.41 16.17
CA ARG A 31 -7.33 2.63 15.94
C ARG A 31 -7.08 3.80 15.00
N LYS A 32 -7.85 3.92 13.90
CA LYS A 32 -7.75 5.05 12.96
C LYS A 32 -8.06 6.37 13.66
N LYS A 33 -9.16 6.46 14.40
CA LYS A 33 -9.53 7.65 15.18
C LYS A 33 -8.46 8.01 16.21
N ALA A 34 -7.93 7.03 16.93
CA ALA A 34 -6.86 7.26 17.89
C ALA A 34 -5.56 7.76 17.21
N SER A 35 -5.19 7.19 16.06
CA SER A 35 -4.02 7.63 15.28
C SER A 35 -4.17 9.06 14.75
N LEU A 36 -5.38 9.44 14.34
CA LEU A 36 -5.71 10.81 13.95
C LEU A 36 -5.64 11.76 15.15
N ALA A 37 -6.27 11.41 16.27
CA ALA A 37 -6.31 12.23 17.48
C ALA A 37 -4.90 12.52 18.03
N LYS A 38 -3.96 11.56 17.95
CA LYS A 38 -2.54 11.77 18.33
C LYS A 38 -1.84 12.88 17.54
N ARG A 39 -2.41 13.31 16.40
CA ARG A 39 -1.81 14.28 15.47
C ARG A 39 -2.73 15.49 15.25
N ASP A 40 -3.64 15.73 16.18
CA ASP A 40 -4.64 16.81 16.12
C ASP A 40 -5.49 16.77 14.85
N ALA A 41 -5.82 15.54 14.41
CA ALA A 41 -6.66 15.26 13.27
C ALA A 41 -7.95 14.53 13.68
N GLU A 42 -9.00 14.66 12.88
CA GLU A 42 -10.25 13.91 13.07
C GLU A 42 -10.97 13.65 11.74
N ILE A 43 -11.83 12.62 11.73
CA ILE A 43 -12.74 12.36 10.62
C ILE A 43 -13.99 13.22 10.81
N VAL A 44 -14.18 14.24 9.97
CA VAL A 44 -15.37 15.11 10.04
C VAL A 44 -16.53 14.57 9.21
N LYS A 45 -16.24 13.68 8.24
CA LYS A 45 -17.26 13.01 7.43
C LYS A 45 -16.72 11.70 6.87
N ALA A 46 -17.55 10.66 6.87
CA ALA A 46 -17.22 9.39 6.24
C ALA A 46 -18.30 8.98 5.23
N LYS A 47 -17.90 8.20 4.23
CA LYS A 47 -18.79 7.47 3.31
C LYS A 47 -18.22 6.08 3.10
N ALA A 48 -19.10 5.09 2.92
CA ALA A 48 -18.72 3.75 2.52
C ALA A 48 -19.59 3.29 1.35
N LYS A 49 -19.00 2.54 0.42
CA LYS A 49 -19.74 1.84 -0.65
C LYS A 49 -19.36 0.35 -0.61
N GLY A 50 -20.34 -0.50 -0.30
CA GLY A 50 -20.22 -1.94 -0.41
C GLY A 50 -20.50 -2.45 -1.82
N GLN A 51 -19.74 -3.45 -2.28
CA GLN A 51 -19.97 -4.16 -3.53
C GLN A 51 -19.78 -5.66 -3.30
N ILE A 52 -20.85 -6.44 -3.46
CA ILE A 52 -20.76 -7.90 -3.43
C ILE A 52 -19.94 -8.37 -4.63
N THR A 53 -18.93 -9.19 -4.37
CA THR A 53 -18.02 -9.74 -5.37
C THR A 53 -18.29 -11.22 -5.63
N ASP A 54 -18.72 -11.97 -4.61
CA ASP A 54 -19.09 -13.38 -4.74
C ASP A 54 -20.17 -13.77 -3.71
N ILE A 55 -21.01 -14.73 -4.06
CA ILE A 55 -21.95 -15.37 -3.15
C ILE A 55 -21.86 -16.88 -3.36
N THR A 56 -21.50 -17.60 -2.31
CA THR A 56 -21.46 -19.06 -2.29
C THR A 56 -22.42 -19.60 -1.23
N GLU A 57 -23.26 -20.55 -1.59
CA GLU A 57 -24.24 -21.17 -0.69
C GLU A 57 -23.87 -22.62 -0.42
N ILE A 58 -23.69 -22.98 0.85
CA ILE A 58 -23.31 -24.33 1.30
C ILE A 58 -24.24 -24.71 2.46
N ASN A 59 -25.08 -25.73 2.23
CA ASN A 59 -26.13 -26.14 3.17
C ASN A 59 -27.05 -24.96 3.53
N ASP A 60 -27.26 -24.70 4.83
CA ASP A 60 -28.07 -23.59 5.34
C ASP A 60 -27.29 -22.27 5.53
N PHE A 61 -26.06 -22.21 4.98
CA PHE A 61 -25.17 -21.06 5.11
C PHE A 61 -24.90 -20.40 3.77
N LYS A 62 -24.93 -19.06 3.78
CA LYS A 62 -24.60 -18.22 2.63
C LYS A 62 -23.38 -17.38 2.95
N ASN A 63 -22.28 -17.67 2.27
CA ASN A 63 -21.01 -16.95 2.37
C ASN A 63 -20.97 -15.86 1.30
N VAL A 64 -20.74 -14.63 1.72
CA VAL A 64 -20.75 -13.44 0.87
C VAL A 64 -19.38 -12.80 0.93
N SER A 65 -18.70 -12.74 -0.21
CA SER A 65 -17.51 -11.90 -0.36
C SER A 65 -17.93 -10.55 -0.90
N TYR A 66 -17.39 -9.48 -0.32
CA TYR A 66 -17.71 -8.13 -0.75
C TYR A 66 -16.55 -7.17 -0.48
N ALA A 67 -16.43 -6.14 -1.31
CA ALA A 67 -15.47 -5.06 -1.12
C ALA A 67 -16.17 -3.84 -0.52
N VAL A 68 -15.48 -3.11 0.35
CA VAL A 68 -15.96 -1.86 0.95
C VAL A 68 -14.98 -0.74 0.62
N HIS A 69 -15.45 0.26 -0.12
CA HIS A 69 -14.67 1.47 -0.38
C HIS A 69 -15.07 2.56 0.62
N PHE A 70 -14.16 2.86 1.56
CA PHE A 70 -14.29 3.95 2.50
C PHE A 70 -13.66 5.24 1.98
N ARG A 71 -14.31 6.37 2.29
CA ARG A 71 -13.82 7.72 2.00
C ARG A 71 -13.98 8.56 3.26
N TYR A 72 -12.88 9.08 3.77
CA TYR A 72 -12.82 9.89 4.98
C TYR A 72 -12.43 11.33 4.59
N LEU A 73 -13.26 12.29 4.97
CA LEU A 73 -12.85 13.69 4.99
C LEU A 73 -12.19 13.94 6.35
N ILE A 74 -10.89 14.18 6.31
CA ILE A 74 -10.08 14.40 7.50
C ILE A 74 -9.78 15.89 7.62
N ARG A 75 -9.98 16.41 8.83
CA ARG A 75 -9.54 17.75 9.23
C ARG A 75 -8.33 17.61 10.14
N GLN A 76 -7.27 18.36 9.86
CA GLN A 76 -6.08 18.47 10.71
C GLN A 76 -5.58 19.90 10.65
N ASN A 77 -5.66 20.63 11.77
CA ASN A 77 -5.47 22.08 11.78
C ASN A 77 -6.35 22.76 10.70
N ASP A 78 -5.76 23.59 9.82
CA ASP A 78 -6.44 24.23 8.69
C ASP A 78 -6.49 23.36 7.41
N LEU A 79 -5.88 22.17 7.43
CA LEU A 79 -5.86 21.25 6.30
C LEU A 79 -7.10 20.35 6.29
N LEU A 80 -7.78 20.31 5.14
CA LEU A 80 -8.81 19.32 4.83
C LEU A 80 -8.32 18.45 3.68
N TYR A 81 -8.36 17.13 3.85
CA TYR A 81 -7.99 16.19 2.80
C TYR A 81 -8.88 14.94 2.83
N ILE A 82 -8.88 14.22 1.71
CA ILE A 82 -9.63 12.97 1.56
C ILE A 82 -8.65 11.81 1.58
N GLU A 83 -8.83 10.92 2.55
CA GLU A 83 -8.21 9.60 2.60
C GLU A 83 -9.24 8.55 2.11
N GLU A 84 -8.78 7.57 1.33
CA GLU A 84 -9.63 6.50 0.82
C GLU A 84 -8.96 5.14 1.03
N GLU A 85 -9.75 4.11 1.31
CA GLU A 85 -9.27 2.72 1.39
C GLU A 85 -10.31 1.74 0.85
N VAL A 86 -9.84 0.60 0.33
CA VAL A 86 -10.69 -0.50 -0.11
C VAL A 86 -10.37 -1.75 0.71
N GLU A 87 -11.37 -2.23 1.43
CA GLU A 87 -11.28 -3.43 2.26
C GLU A 87 -12.02 -4.59 1.59
N SER A 88 -11.49 -5.81 1.71
CA SER A 88 -12.20 -7.04 1.30
C SER A 88 -12.77 -7.70 2.53
N HIS A 89 -14.01 -8.17 2.46
CA HIS A 89 -14.71 -8.78 3.60
C HIS A 89 -15.37 -10.08 3.20
N GLN A 90 -15.51 -10.97 4.19
CA GLN A 90 -16.37 -12.13 4.14
C GLN A 90 -17.43 -12.03 5.22
N ALA A 91 -18.66 -12.39 4.87
CA ALA A 91 -19.79 -12.45 5.77
C ALA A 91 -20.53 -13.78 5.61
N THR A 92 -20.89 -14.41 6.73
CA THR A 92 -21.64 -15.66 6.78
C THR A 92 -23.05 -15.40 7.26
N PHE A 93 -24.04 -15.85 6.49
CA PHE A 93 -25.46 -15.74 6.82
C PHE A 93 -26.08 -17.11 7.07
N SER A 94 -27.03 -17.20 8.00
CA SER A 94 -27.97 -18.32 8.10
C SER A 94 -29.38 -17.79 8.28
N ARG A 95 -30.34 -18.36 7.57
CA ARG A 95 -31.74 -17.91 7.55
C ARG A 95 -31.87 -16.38 7.39
N GLU A 96 -31.06 -15.84 6.47
CA GLU A 96 -30.96 -14.41 6.14
C GLU A 96 -30.37 -13.47 7.21
N HIS A 97 -29.93 -14.01 8.36
CA HIS A 97 -29.26 -13.28 9.43
C HIS A 97 -27.75 -13.43 9.40
N LEU A 98 -27.04 -12.33 9.63
CA LEU A 98 -25.59 -12.27 9.73
C LEU A 98 -25.14 -12.99 11.00
N ILE A 99 -24.30 -14.01 10.83
CA ILE A 99 -23.69 -14.78 11.92
C ILE A 99 -22.30 -14.26 12.23
N ASP A 100 -21.51 -14.03 11.19
CA ASP A 100 -20.10 -13.64 11.30
C ASP A 100 -19.69 -12.74 10.15
N GLU A 101 -18.75 -11.85 10.40
CA GLU A 101 -18.20 -10.94 9.43
C GLU A 101 -16.78 -10.54 9.82
N PHE A 102 -15.87 -10.58 8.85
CA PHE A 102 -14.49 -10.17 9.05
C PHE A 102 -13.86 -9.60 7.79
N GLU A 103 -12.87 -8.72 7.99
CA GLU A 103 -11.99 -8.25 6.93
C GLU A 103 -11.05 -9.40 6.52
N VAL A 104 -10.99 -9.69 5.22
CA VAL A 104 -10.03 -10.61 4.63
C VAL A 104 -8.70 -9.88 4.49
N VAL A 105 -7.76 -10.22 5.37
CA VAL A 105 -6.39 -9.69 5.31
C VAL A 105 -5.62 -10.43 4.20
N PRO A 106 -5.06 -9.71 3.20
CA PRO A 106 -4.27 -10.34 2.14
C PRO A 106 -3.09 -11.14 2.70
N SER A 107 -2.91 -12.37 2.22
CA SER A 107 -1.70 -13.14 2.53
C SER A 107 -0.47 -12.53 1.86
N ILE A 108 0.34 -11.79 2.62
CA ILE A 108 1.61 -11.26 2.14
C ILE A 108 2.65 -12.38 2.14
N ASN A 109 2.64 -13.20 1.10
CA ASN A 109 3.68 -14.21 0.92
C ASN A 109 4.95 -13.53 0.39
N SER A 110 5.99 -13.43 1.21
CA SER A 110 7.31 -13.05 0.70
C SER A 110 7.86 -14.20 -0.15
N ALA A 111 8.11 -13.95 -1.44
CA ALA A 111 8.76 -14.93 -2.29
C ALA A 111 10.10 -15.33 -1.65
N LYS A 112 10.34 -16.64 -1.52
CA LYS A 112 11.62 -17.17 -1.03
C LYS A 112 12.63 -17.13 -2.19
N PHE A 113 13.56 -16.19 -2.12
CA PHE A 113 14.72 -16.11 -2.99
C PHE A 113 15.97 -15.91 -2.12
N ASP A 114 17.13 -16.34 -2.62
CA ASP A 114 18.41 -16.16 -1.92
C ASP A 114 18.85 -14.69 -2.02
N ASP A 115 18.92 -13.99 -0.89
CA ASP A 115 19.31 -12.59 -0.81
C ASP A 115 20.71 -12.34 -1.40
N ARG A 116 21.61 -13.33 -1.34
CA ARG A 116 22.96 -13.23 -1.94
C ARG A 116 22.88 -13.02 -3.45
N SER A 117 21.92 -13.64 -4.13
CA SER A 117 21.78 -13.52 -5.59
C SER A 117 21.50 -12.08 -6.06
N LEU A 118 20.84 -11.26 -5.24
CA LEU A 118 20.53 -9.85 -5.55
C LEU A 118 21.68 -8.88 -5.23
N LEU A 119 22.51 -9.21 -4.25
CA LEU A 119 23.59 -8.32 -3.79
C LEU A 119 24.83 -8.35 -4.69
N TYR A 120 25.10 -9.49 -5.36
CA TYR A 120 26.30 -9.67 -6.20
C TYR A 120 26.07 -9.46 -7.70
N SER A 121 24.82 -9.34 -8.15
CA SER A 121 24.48 -9.33 -9.58
C SER A 121 24.54 -7.95 -10.24
N ASP A 122 24.61 -6.88 -9.44
CA ASP A 122 24.61 -5.51 -9.93
C ASP A 122 25.95 -5.08 -10.54
N ASP A 123 27.04 -5.80 -10.23
CA ASP A 123 28.40 -5.46 -10.64
C ASP A 123 28.72 -5.87 -12.11
N PHE A 124 28.01 -6.85 -12.65
CA PHE A 124 28.37 -7.47 -13.94
C PHE A 124 27.69 -6.85 -15.18
N SER A 125 26.92 -5.77 -15.04
CA SER A 125 26.25 -5.09 -16.18
C SER A 125 26.68 -3.63 -16.37
N MET A 126 27.93 -3.31 -16.06
CA MET A 126 28.55 -1.98 -16.26
C MET A 126 28.72 -1.57 -17.74
N ASN A 127 27.97 -2.13 -18.69
CA ASN A 127 28.05 -1.73 -20.09
C ASN A 127 26.76 -1.05 -20.61
N GLU A 128 27.01 0.13 -21.18
CA GLU A 128 26.18 0.99 -22.04
C GLU A 128 25.03 1.84 -21.46
N LEU A 129 24.41 1.48 -20.33
CA LEU A 129 23.37 2.34 -19.69
C LEU A 129 23.80 3.00 -18.36
N GLY A 130 24.92 2.57 -17.79
CA GLY A 130 25.38 2.98 -16.45
C GLY A 130 25.73 4.46 -16.26
N GLN A 131 25.65 5.28 -17.31
CA GLN A 131 26.03 6.70 -17.29
C GLN A 131 24.98 7.65 -17.89
N ARG A 132 23.80 7.17 -18.31
CA ARG A 132 22.77 8.13 -18.76
C ARG A 132 22.15 8.79 -17.56
N ALA A 133 22.41 10.10 -17.46
CA ALA A 133 21.66 10.98 -16.58
C ALA A 133 20.17 10.76 -16.85
N TYR A 134 19.41 10.46 -15.80
CA TYR A 134 17.95 10.45 -15.85
C TYR A 134 17.44 11.49 -14.88
N THR A 135 16.28 12.05 -15.18
CA THR A 135 15.56 12.97 -14.30
C THR A 135 14.33 12.23 -13.79
N TYR A 136 14.10 12.27 -12.48
CA TYR A 136 12.94 11.65 -11.86
C TYR A 136 11.80 12.66 -11.73
N ASP A 137 10.79 12.50 -12.58
CA ASP A 137 9.56 13.29 -12.52
C ASP A 137 8.65 12.79 -11.40
N ARG A 138 8.91 13.33 -10.20
CA ARG A 138 8.14 13.05 -8.98
C ARG A 138 6.65 13.26 -9.17
N LEU A 139 6.27 14.30 -9.92
CA LEU A 139 4.85 14.63 -10.13
C LEU A 139 4.18 13.55 -10.98
N LYS A 140 4.82 13.06 -12.04
CA LYS A 140 4.28 11.93 -12.83
C LYS A 140 4.13 10.66 -12.01
N ALA A 141 5.09 10.36 -11.14
CA ALA A 141 4.98 9.21 -10.24
C ALA A 141 3.76 9.34 -9.31
N VAL A 142 3.56 10.53 -8.72
CA VAL A 142 2.38 10.82 -7.89
C VAL A 142 1.09 10.76 -8.70
N GLN A 143 1.02 11.37 -9.89
CA GLN A 143 -0.17 11.33 -10.75
C GLN A 143 -0.55 9.89 -11.12
N TYR A 144 0.44 9.05 -11.40
CA TYR A 144 0.20 7.64 -11.64
C TYR A 144 -0.35 6.94 -10.40
N ALA A 145 0.27 7.16 -9.24
CA ALA A 145 -0.18 6.60 -7.97
C ALA A 145 -1.61 7.04 -7.62
N GLU A 146 -1.96 8.30 -7.87
CA GLU A 146 -3.30 8.86 -7.68
C GLU A 146 -4.33 8.28 -8.64
N ARG A 147 -3.93 7.94 -9.87
CA ARG A 147 -4.80 7.33 -10.87
C ARG A 147 -5.12 5.88 -10.55
N TRP A 148 -4.13 5.12 -10.10
CA TRP A 148 -4.19 3.66 -10.04
C TRP A 148 -4.30 3.09 -8.62
N TRP A 149 -4.30 3.89 -7.55
CA TRP A 149 -4.28 3.41 -6.14
C TRP A 149 -5.28 2.28 -5.77
N ASN A 150 -6.42 2.16 -6.45
CA ASN A 150 -7.43 1.11 -6.24
C ASN A 150 -7.79 0.31 -7.50
N SER A 151 -6.96 0.35 -8.55
CA SER A 151 -7.20 -0.38 -9.79
C SER A 151 -5.91 -0.75 -10.51
N TYR A 152 -5.97 -1.71 -11.43
CA TYR A 152 -4.77 -2.19 -12.13
C TYR A 152 -4.65 -1.54 -13.50
N ASN A 153 -3.46 -1.04 -13.83
CA ASN A 153 -3.18 -0.54 -15.17
C ASN A 153 -3.01 -1.71 -16.17
N PRO A 154 -3.86 -1.83 -17.20
CA PRO A 154 -3.80 -2.93 -18.15
C PRO A 154 -2.52 -2.96 -19.02
N ALA A 155 -1.73 -1.88 -19.03
CA ALA A 155 -0.43 -1.86 -19.69
C ALA A 155 0.64 -2.69 -18.95
N TYR A 156 0.35 -3.13 -17.72
CA TYR A 156 1.26 -3.88 -16.86
C TYR A 156 0.70 -5.24 -16.49
N MET A 157 1.60 -6.17 -16.16
CA MET A 157 1.18 -7.43 -15.58
C MET A 157 0.52 -7.20 -14.21
N LYS A 158 -0.59 -7.90 -13.97
CA LYS A 158 -1.27 -7.92 -12.68
C LYS A 158 -0.60 -8.95 -11.78
N ILE A 159 -0.20 -8.56 -10.57
CA ILE A 159 0.20 -9.50 -9.53
C ILE A 159 -0.95 -9.63 -8.55
N GLU A 160 -1.50 -10.84 -8.41
CA GLU A 160 -2.62 -11.05 -7.50
C GLU A 160 -2.13 -11.16 -6.05
N ASN A 161 -2.88 -10.55 -5.13
CA ASN A 161 -2.72 -10.67 -3.67
C ASN A 161 -1.41 -10.11 -3.07
N ASN A 162 -0.42 -9.69 -3.87
CA ASN A 162 0.81 -9.07 -3.37
C ASN A 162 1.38 -8.03 -4.36
N ASP A 163 0.53 -7.10 -4.80
CA ASP A 163 0.84 -6.15 -5.86
C ASP A 163 1.60 -4.90 -5.40
N CYS A 164 1.85 -4.75 -4.09
CA CYS A 164 2.45 -3.53 -3.51
C CYS A 164 3.67 -3.05 -4.31
N THR A 165 4.70 -3.88 -4.44
CA THR A 165 5.95 -3.53 -5.13
C THR A 165 5.77 -3.35 -6.63
N ASN A 166 4.91 -4.14 -7.28
CA ASN A 166 4.62 -3.97 -8.71
C ASN A 166 3.98 -2.60 -8.97
N PHE A 167 3.01 -2.18 -8.15
CA PHE A 167 2.43 -0.84 -8.20
C PHE A 167 3.48 0.25 -7.95
N ILE A 168 4.34 0.10 -6.92
CA ILE A 168 5.41 1.08 -6.67
C ILE A 168 6.37 1.15 -7.85
N SER A 169 6.78 0.02 -8.42
CA SER A 169 7.66 -0.02 -9.59
C SER A 169 7.03 0.66 -10.80
N GLN A 170 5.73 0.48 -11.02
CA GLN A 170 5.02 1.22 -12.07
C GLN A 170 5.06 2.73 -11.81
N CYS A 171 4.83 3.19 -10.57
CA CYS A 171 4.93 4.61 -10.22
C CYS A 171 6.33 5.16 -10.52
N LEU A 172 7.38 4.44 -10.11
CA LEU A 172 8.78 4.83 -10.33
C LEU A 172 9.12 4.90 -11.82
N GLN A 173 8.67 3.90 -12.61
CA GLN A 173 8.89 3.89 -14.05
C GLN A 173 8.18 5.05 -14.75
N GLN A 174 6.96 5.39 -14.33
CA GLN A 174 6.18 6.50 -14.88
C GLN A 174 6.76 7.86 -14.49
N GLY A 175 7.48 7.91 -13.35
CA GLY A 175 8.37 9.02 -13.01
C GLY A 175 9.67 9.05 -13.83
N GLY A 176 9.89 8.13 -14.76
CA GLY A 176 11.05 8.15 -15.68
C GLY A 176 12.27 7.34 -15.21
N ALA A 177 12.15 6.55 -14.14
CA ALA A 177 13.24 5.69 -13.69
C ALA A 177 13.62 4.64 -14.76
N PRO A 178 14.91 4.53 -15.14
CA PRO A 178 15.35 3.59 -16.18
C PRO A 178 15.45 2.16 -15.63
N MET A 179 14.94 1.21 -16.41
CA MET A 179 15.08 -0.23 -16.13
C MET A 179 16.43 -0.78 -16.59
N ARG A 180 17.00 -1.74 -15.85
CA ARG A 180 18.26 -2.43 -16.18
C ARG A 180 18.33 -3.83 -15.55
N GLY A 181 19.27 -4.67 -16.01
CA GLY A 181 19.55 -6.00 -15.44
C GLY A 181 18.81 -7.18 -16.10
N TYR A 182 17.98 -6.92 -17.11
CA TYR A 182 17.37 -7.97 -17.92
C TYR A 182 18.43 -8.84 -18.61
N PRO A 183 18.25 -10.18 -18.73
CA PRO A 183 17.08 -10.97 -18.33
C PRO A 183 17.16 -11.64 -16.95
N ASN A 184 18.17 -11.33 -16.13
CA ASN A 184 18.36 -12.02 -14.87
C ASN A 184 17.33 -11.54 -13.82
N ARG A 185 16.49 -12.45 -13.31
CA ARG A 185 15.47 -12.12 -12.30
C ARG A 185 16.08 -11.64 -10.98
N GLY A 186 17.27 -12.15 -10.66
CA GLY A 186 18.05 -11.76 -9.49
C GLY A 186 18.94 -10.54 -9.73
N ALA A 187 18.77 -9.77 -10.81
CA ALA A 187 19.62 -8.61 -11.08
C ALA A 187 18.82 -7.40 -11.57
N GLY A 188 19.31 -6.21 -11.20
CA GLY A 188 18.76 -4.93 -11.62
C GLY A 188 17.33 -4.71 -11.16
N TRP A 189 16.61 -3.90 -11.94
CA TRP A 189 15.20 -3.56 -11.75
C TRP A 189 14.55 -3.39 -13.13
N TRP A 190 13.66 -4.32 -13.48
CA TRP A 190 13.08 -4.41 -14.82
C TRP A 190 11.79 -5.24 -14.89
N LEU A 191 10.97 -4.90 -15.89
CA LEU A 191 9.82 -5.64 -16.40
C LEU A 191 9.92 -5.74 -17.94
N ARG A 192 9.65 -6.93 -18.48
CA ARG A 192 9.59 -7.22 -19.93
C ARG A 192 8.47 -8.22 -20.21
N SER A 193 7.41 -7.77 -20.87
CA SER A 193 6.21 -8.60 -21.11
C SER A 193 5.70 -9.18 -19.78
N GLN A 194 5.58 -10.50 -19.66
CA GLN A 194 5.16 -11.20 -18.43
C GLN A 194 6.33 -11.63 -17.52
N SER A 195 7.55 -11.18 -17.79
CA SER A 195 8.73 -11.52 -17.00
C SER A 195 9.27 -10.29 -16.28
N HIS A 196 9.77 -10.48 -15.07
CA HIS A 196 10.24 -9.38 -14.22
C HIS A 196 11.38 -9.83 -13.28
N SER A 197 12.20 -8.85 -12.90
CA SER A 197 13.11 -8.96 -11.76
C SER A 197 12.38 -9.14 -10.43
N TRP A 198 13.05 -9.71 -9.43
CA TRP A 198 12.50 -9.76 -8.07
C TRP A 198 12.29 -8.36 -7.50
N SER A 199 13.22 -7.45 -7.72
CA SER A 199 13.13 -6.06 -7.26
C SER A 199 11.96 -5.29 -7.88
N TRP A 200 11.45 -5.69 -9.04
CA TRP A 200 10.25 -5.08 -9.63
C TRP A 200 8.97 -5.41 -8.84
N ALA A 201 8.90 -6.59 -8.22
CA ALA A 201 7.64 -7.19 -7.77
C ALA A 201 7.63 -7.69 -6.32
N VAL A 202 8.78 -7.74 -5.64
CA VAL A 202 8.89 -8.27 -4.28
C VAL A 202 9.50 -7.23 -3.35
N ALA A 203 8.80 -6.94 -2.24
CA ALA A 203 9.13 -5.82 -1.38
C ALA A 203 10.55 -5.89 -0.79
N HIS A 204 10.94 -7.06 -0.30
CA HIS A 204 12.29 -7.28 0.21
C HIS A 204 13.36 -7.07 -0.88
N ALA A 205 13.08 -7.53 -2.10
CA ALA A 205 14.03 -7.39 -3.20
C ALA A 205 14.18 -5.93 -3.67
N LEU A 206 13.09 -5.14 -3.69
CA LEU A 206 13.16 -3.71 -3.99
C LEU A 206 13.97 -2.96 -2.93
N LYS A 207 13.76 -3.30 -1.65
CA LYS A 207 14.55 -2.75 -0.54
C LYS A 207 16.04 -3.03 -0.73
N LEU A 208 16.41 -4.28 -1.00
CA LEU A 208 17.82 -4.65 -1.25
C LEU A 208 18.39 -3.92 -2.46
N TYR A 209 17.60 -3.80 -3.54
CA TYR A 209 17.98 -3.04 -4.73
C TYR A 209 18.25 -1.56 -4.42
N PHE A 210 17.40 -0.90 -3.62
CA PHE A 210 17.65 0.49 -3.21
C PHE A 210 18.92 0.66 -2.38
N GLU A 211 19.30 -0.34 -1.58
CA GLU A 211 20.52 -0.29 -0.78
C GLU A 211 21.79 -0.52 -1.62
N SER A 212 21.72 -1.37 -2.64
CA SER A 212 22.89 -1.74 -3.45
C SER A 212 23.07 -0.90 -4.72
N SER A 213 21.98 -0.49 -5.38
CA SER A 213 22.01 0.11 -6.72
C SER A 213 22.87 1.37 -6.80
N LYS A 214 23.84 1.37 -7.73
CA LYS A 214 24.75 2.50 -8.00
C LYS A 214 24.48 3.23 -9.31
N SER A 215 23.60 2.70 -10.14
CA SER A 215 23.27 3.24 -11.47
C SER A 215 21.80 3.02 -11.82
N GLY A 216 21.27 3.79 -12.77
CA GLY A 216 19.84 3.78 -13.11
C GLY A 216 18.97 4.26 -11.95
N LEU A 217 17.89 3.57 -11.62
CA LEU A 217 17.07 3.86 -10.44
C LEU A 217 17.93 3.75 -9.17
N ARG A 218 18.09 4.88 -8.46
CA ARG A 218 18.82 4.96 -7.20
C ARG A 218 17.96 5.59 -6.12
N ALA A 219 18.25 5.24 -4.88
CA ALA A 219 17.67 5.89 -3.73
C ALA A 219 18.72 6.11 -2.65
N LYS A 220 18.49 7.13 -1.82
CA LYS A 220 19.25 7.39 -0.60
C LYS A 220 18.35 7.08 0.59
N ARG A 221 18.87 6.33 1.55
CA ARG A 221 18.18 6.15 2.83
C ARG A 221 18.20 7.47 3.62
N VAL A 222 17.02 7.90 4.06
CA VAL A 222 16.86 9.04 4.99
C VAL A 222 16.53 8.53 6.38
N SER A 223 16.85 9.33 7.42
CA SER A 223 16.73 8.89 8.81
C SER A 223 15.31 9.01 9.38
N SER A 224 14.46 9.81 8.75
CA SER A 224 13.14 10.14 9.28
C SER A 224 12.11 10.37 8.16
N PRO A 225 10.82 10.14 8.41
CA PRO A 225 9.76 10.25 7.40
C PRO A 225 9.56 11.69 6.89
N GLU A 226 9.89 12.70 7.68
CA GLU A 226 9.78 14.12 7.33
C GLU A 226 10.64 14.48 6.13
N GLN A 227 11.80 13.82 6.00
CA GLN A 227 12.76 14.04 4.91
C GLN A 227 12.28 13.48 3.56
N LEU A 228 11.22 12.65 3.56
CA LEU A 228 10.67 12.12 2.33
C LEU A 228 9.95 13.20 1.53
N LEU A 229 10.16 13.17 0.22
CA LEU A 229 9.53 14.01 -0.77
C LEU A 229 8.43 13.24 -1.52
N LEU A 230 7.60 13.96 -2.27
CA LEU A 230 6.64 13.33 -3.18
C LEU A 230 7.35 12.39 -4.16
N GLY A 231 6.82 11.19 -4.36
CA GLY A 231 7.42 10.14 -5.18
C GLY A 231 8.45 9.27 -4.46
N ASP A 232 8.78 9.56 -3.19
CA ASP A 232 9.67 8.70 -2.41
C ASP A 232 8.97 7.45 -1.87
N VAL A 233 9.74 6.45 -1.47
CA VAL A 233 9.24 5.12 -1.11
C VAL A 233 9.49 4.80 0.36
N ILE A 234 8.51 4.17 1.00
CA ILE A 234 8.64 3.61 2.34
C ILE A 234 8.56 2.08 2.22
N CYS A 235 9.50 1.37 2.84
CA CYS A 235 9.46 -0.08 2.98
C CYS A 235 9.07 -0.45 4.41
N TYR A 236 8.17 -1.41 4.55
CA TYR A 236 7.63 -1.89 5.81
C TYR A 236 7.99 -3.36 6.02
N ASP A 237 8.39 -3.67 7.23
CA ASP A 237 8.52 -5.01 7.78
C ASP A 237 7.51 -5.07 8.93
N PHE A 238 6.32 -5.61 8.68
CA PHE A 238 5.21 -5.58 9.64
C PHE A 238 5.53 -6.37 10.90
N GLU A 239 6.21 -7.51 10.78
CA GLU A 239 6.52 -8.45 11.84
C GLU A 239 7.82 -8.10 12.59
N GLY A 240 8.70 -7.30 11.97
CA GLY A 240 10.00 -6.95 12.50
C GLY A 240 11.01 -8.11 12.43
N ASP A 241 10.83 -9.05 11.52
CA ASP A 241 11.67 -10.25 11.36
C ASP A 241 12.87 -10.04 10.41
N GLY A 242 12.99 -8.83 9.85
CA GLY A 242 14.00 -8.45 8.86
C GLY A 242 13.55 -8.64 7.41
N ARG A 243 12.41 -9.27 7.15
CA ARG A 243 11.85 -9.55 5.82
C ARG A 243 10.77 -8.52 5.46
N PHE A 244 11.23 -7.36 4.97
CA PHE A 244 10.37 -6.33 4.39
C PHE A 244 9.35 -6.89 3.38
N ASN A 245 8.08 -6.62 3.61
CA ASN A 245 6.97 -7.29 2.94
C ASN A 245 5.92 -6.33 2.36
N HIS A 246 6.05 -5.02 2.59
CA HIS A 246 5.18 -4.03 1.97
C HIS A 246 5.95 -2.77 1.55
N ASN A 247 5.48 -2.11 0.48
CA ASN A 247 6.02 -0.84 0.00
C ASN A 247 4.89 0.15 -0.30
N THR A 248 5.16 1.42 -0.04
CA THR A 248 4.24 2.54 -0.34
C THR A 248 4.99 3.68 -1.01
N ILE A 249 4.26 4.56 -1.70
CA ILE A 249 4.81 5.77 -2.31
C ILE A 249 4.19 7.01 -1.68
N VAL A 250 5.02 8.01 -1.40
CA VAL A 250 4.60 9.30 -0.83
C VAL A 250 3.91 10.14 -1.90
N THR A 251 2.64 10.47 -1.66
CA THR A 251 1.77 11.20 -2.60
C THR A 251 1.23 12.51 -2.01
N GLY A 252 1.44 12.73 -0.71
CA GLY A 252 1.05 13.95 -0.03
C GLY A 252 1.80 14.16 1.27
N LYS A 253 1.49 15.26 1.93
CA LYS A 253 1.96 15.61 3.27
C LYS A 253 0.76 16.07 4.11
N ASP A 254 0.74 15.65 5.37
CA ASP A 254 -0.24 16.10 6.35
C ASP A 254 0.11 17.52 6.86
N ALA A 255 -0.70 18.09 7.75
CA ALA A 255 -0.47 19.45 8.25
C ALA A 255 0.82 19.60 9.07
N ASN A 256 1.37 18.49 9.56
CA ASN A 256 2.61 18.42 10.33
C ASN A 256 3.84 18.10 9.42
N GLY A 257 3.66 18.06 8.09
CA GLY A 257 4.74 17.73 7.15
C GLY A 257 5.08 16.24 7.09
N MET A 258 4.23 15.37 7.64
CA MET A 258 4.42 13.92 7.63
C MET A 258 3.86 13.32 6.34
N PRO A 259 4.47 12.25 5.79
CA PRO A 259 4.01 11.64 4.56
C PRO A 259 2.58 11.07 4.62
N LEU A 260 1.84 11.33 3.55
CA LEU A 260 0.64 10.59 3.17
C LEU A 260 0.99 9.72 1.96
N VAL A 261 0.52 8.47 1.96
CA VAL A 261 0.97 7.47 1.00
C VAL A 261 -0.18 6.80 0.25
N ASN A 262 0.11 6.37 -0.97
CA ASN A 262 -0.74 5.46 -1.74
C ASN A 262 -0.08 4.08 -1.80
N ALA A 263 -0.90 3.03 -1.84
CA ALA A 263 -0.42 1.65 -1.85
C ALA A 263 -1.43 0.68 -2.48
N HIS A 264 -0.92 -0.46 -2.95
CA HIS A 264 -1.69 -1.65 -3.30
C HIS A 264 -1.60 -2.73 -2.21
N THR A 265 -2.26 -3.88 -2.41
CA THR A 265 -2.46 -4.97 -1.42
C THR A 265 -3.41 -4.52 -0.30
N TYR A 266 -3.07 -3.43 0.38
CA TYR A 266 -3.97 -2.62 1.19
C TYR A 266 -4.27 -1.34 0.43
N ASN A 267 -5.17 -1.47 -0.57
CA ASN A 267 -5.49 -0.38 -1.49
C ASN A 267 -5.89 0.87 -0.70
N SER A 268 -5.03 1.87 -0.76
CA SER A 268 -5.17 3.07 0.04
C SER A 268 -4.64 4.29 -0.71
N ARG A 269 -5.28 5.42 -0.46
CA ARG A 269 -4.93 6.72 -1.01
C ARG A 269 -4.84 7.74 0.10
N GLN A 270 -3.74 8.48 0.13
CA GLN A 270 -3.45 9.53 1.12
C GLN A 270 -3.54 9.04 2.58
N ARG A 271 -3.17 7.77 2.82
CA ARG A 271 -3.14 7.18 4.17
C ARG A 271 -1.94 7.71 4.95
N TYR A 272 -2.08 7.90 6.26
CA TYR A 272 -0.93 8.25 7.09
C TYR A 272 0.17 7.18 7.05
N TRP A 273 1.42 7.59 6.82
CA TRP A 273 2.55 6.70 6.54
C TRP A 273 2.82 5.64 7.60
N ALA A 274 2.48 5.88 8.86
CA ALA A 274 2.83 4.99 9.97
C ALA A 274 2.07 3.66 9.91
N TYR A 275 0.94 3.58 9.19
CA TYR A 275 0.17 2.34 9.00
C TYR A 275 -0.37 1.70 10.29
N GLU A 276 -0.38 2.41 11.43
CA GLU A 276 -0.79 1.89 12.75
C GLU A 276 -2.26 1.41 12.80
N ASP A 277 -3.08 1.89 11.89
CA ASP A 277 -4.49 1.57 11.74
C ASP A 277 -4.75 0.43 10.74
N SER A 278 -3.70 -0.15 10.17
CA SER A 278 -3.80 -1.29 9.24
C SER A 278 -4.11 -2.59 9.98
N SER A 279 -4.77 -3.51 9.28
CA SER A 279 -4.98 -4.87 9.78
C SER A 279 -3.69 -5.72 9.74
N ALA A 280 -2.65 -5.24 9.05
CA ALA A 280 -1.30 -5.83 9.07
C ALA A 280 -0.38 -5.25 10.17
N TYR A 281 -0.81 -4.20 10.89
CA TYR A 281 0.05 -3.55 11.88
C TYR A 281 0.41 -4.51 13.02
N THR A 282 1.69 -4.52 13.38
CA THR A 282 2.16 -5.10 14.64
C THR A 282 3.03 -4.08 15.40
N PRO A 283 3.14 -4.19 16.74
CA PRO A 283 4.04 -3.33 17.52
C PRO A 283 5.53 -3.47 17.13
N ASN A 284 5.91 -4.52 16.41
CA ASN A 284 7.30 -4.78 16.01
C ASN A 284 7.68 -4.13 14.68
N ILE A 285 6.72 -3.47 14.00
CA ILE A 285 6.88 -2.91 12.67
C ILE A 285 8.17 -2.09 12.52
N LYS A 286 8.89 -2.31 11.43
CA LYS A 286 10.09 -1.54 11.06
C LYS A 286 9.87 -0.82 9.74
N TYR A 287 10.50 0.34 9.62
CA TYR A 287 10.41 1.21 8.46
C TYR A 287 11.79 1.47 7.87
N LEU A 288 11.85 1.57 6.55
CA LEU A 288 12.97 2.17 5.83
C LEU A 288 12.44 3.25 4.89
N PHE A 289 13.10 4.40 4.92
CA PHE A 289 12.71 5.58 4.17
C PHE A 289 13.73 5.80 3.05
N PHE A 290 13.27 5.75 1.79
CA PHE A 290 14.11 5.86 0.61
C PHE A 290 13.70 7.07 -0.22
N SER A 291 14.60 8.05 -0.32
CA SER A 291 14.43 9.18 -1.22
C SER A 291 15.04 8.88 -2.59
N ILE A 292 14.24 8.99 -3.66
CA ILE A 292 14.71 8.69 -5.01
C ILE A 292 15.70 9.76 -5.46
N VAL A 293 16.85 9.33 -5.98
CA VAL A 293 17.96 10.21 -6.39
C VAL A 293 18.17 10.08 -7.90
N ASP A 294 18.02 11.18 -8.60
CA ASP A 294 18.28 11.31 -10.02
C ASP A 294 19.64 11.97 -10.29
N SER A 295 19.86 12.51 -11.49
CA SER A 295 21.18 12.99 -11.96
C SER A 295 21.37 14.49 -11.85
#